data_AF-A0AAP2GBD2-F1
#
_entry.id   AF-A0AAP2GBD2-F1
#
_cell.length_a   1.000
_cell.length_b   1.000
_cell.length_c   1.000
_cell.angle_alpha   90.00
_cell.angle_beta   90.00
_cell.angle_gamma   90.00
#
_symmetry.space_group_name_H-M   'P 1'
#
loop_
_entity.id
_entity.type
_entity.pdbx_description
1 polymer ?
#
loop_
_entity_poly.entity_id
_entity_poly.type
_entity_poly.pdbx_seq_one_letter_code
_entity_poly.pdbx_strand_id
1 'polypeptide(L)'
;MVCWFESISQDKITTLAVDSVLQLPALARVGIIRERLFAHLRSKGFTHLGQVKRVYFEAGGFFTFVRNEPPRPGLKLIPGIQTLSGAGYSSGCGGILAMWMHARWPHLYQLPERTLGESSDR
;
A
#
# COMPACT_ATOMS: atom_id res chain seq x y z
N MET A 1 -31.39 38.76 10.73
CA MET A 1 -30.29 38.94 11.70
C MET A 1 -30.17 37.63 12.45
N VAL A 2 -29.24 36.76 12.05
CA VAL A 2 -29.03 35.46 12.71
C VAL A 2 -28.00 35.69 13.83
N CYS A 3 -28.32 35.32 15.06
CA CYS A 3 -27.43 35.48 16.20
C CYS A 3 -26.14 34.68 15.98
N TRP A 4 -24.98 35.31 16.15
CA TRP A 4 -23.66 34.71 15.96
C TRP A 4 -23.48 33.39 16.75
N PHE A 5 -24.10 33.29 17.93
CA PHE A 5 -24.12 32.08 18.75
C PHE A 5 -24.79 30.87 18.08
N GLU A 6 -25.84 31.11 17.30
CA GLU A 6 -26.57 30.05 16.60
C GLU A 6 -25.75 29.48 15.44
N SER A 7 -24.91 30.31 14.81
CA SER A 7 -24.00 29.87 13.74
C SER A 7 -22.81 29.04 14.25
N ILE A 8 -22.43 29.16 15.52
CA ILE A 8 -21.38 28.33 16.15
C ILE A 8 -21.97 27.00 16.63
N SER A 9 -23.23 27.02 17.06
CA SER A 9 -23.95 25.82 17.51
C SER A 9 -24.45 24.94 16.36
N GLN A 10 -24.58 25.48 15.15
CA GLN A 10 -24.88 24.70 13.95
C GLN A 10 -23.66 23.86 13.57
N ASP A 11 -23.70 22.57 13.90
CA ASP A 11 -22.62 21.62 13.61
C ASP A 11 -22.36 21.54 12.10
N LYS A 12 -21.24 22.14 11.68
CA LYS A 12 -20.85 22.24 10.28
C LYS A 12 -20.01 21.03 9.91
N ILE A 13 -20.69 20.01 9.39
CA ILE A 13 -20.03 18.80 8.90
C ILE A 13 -19.35 19.07 7.55
N THR A 14 -18.07 18.72 7.42
CA THR A 14 -17.33 18.80 6.17
C THR A 14 -16.85 17.42 5.73
N THR A 15 -17.05 17.07 4.46
CA THR A 15 -16.55 15.81 3.90
C THR A 15 -15.09 15.95 3.45
N LEU A 16 -14.19 15.15 4.03
CA LEU A 16 -12.75 15.18 3.75
C LEU A 16 -12.30 14.11 2.75
N ALA A 17 -13.10 13.06 2.56
CA ALA A 17 -12.84 12.05 1.53
C ALA A 17 -14.16 11.53 0.97
N VAL A 18 -14.17 11.27 -0.34
CA VAL A 18 -15.32 10.73 -1.09
C VAL A 18 -14.81 9.62 -2.00
N ASP A 19 -15.46 8.46 -1.93
CA ASP A 19 -15.17 7.28 -2.73
C ASP A 19 -13.68 6.90 -2.72
N SER A 20 -13.10 6.92 -1.51
CA SER A 20 -11.68 6.65 -1.26
C SER A 20 -10.70 7.67 -1.86
N VAL A 21 -11.18 8.87 -2.22
CA VAL A 21 -10.37 9.98 -2.72
C VAL A 21 -10.43 11.15 -1.74
N LEU A 22 -9.26 11.67 -1.39
CA LEU A 22 -9.08 12.77 -0.46
C LEU A 22 -9.46 14.11 -1.10
N GLN A 23 -10.24 14.93 -0.40
CA GLN A 23 -10.68 16.24 -0.86
C GLN A 23 -9.74 17.34 -0.34
N LEU A 24 -8.65 17.62 -1.07
CA LEU A 24 -7.64 18.62 -0.67
C LEU A 24 -8.23 20.03 -0.41
N PRO A 25 -9.17 20.56 -1.22
CA PRO A 25 -9.78 21.85 -0.93
C PRO A 25 -10.58 21.84 0.37
N ALA A 26 -11.21 20.71 0.72
CA ALA A 26 -11.95 20.57 1.96
C ALA A 26 -11.02 20.55 3.18
N LEU A 27 -9.89 19.82 3.09
CA LEU A 27 -8.84 19.81 4.11
C LEU A 27 -8.27 21.21 4.38
N ALA A 28 -7.97 21.96 3.31
CA ALA A 28 -7.50 23.35 3.42
C ALA A 28 -8.55 24.23 4.11
N ARG A 29 -9.83 24.09 3.75
CA ARG A 29 -10.94 24.87 4.33
C ARG A 29 -11.11 24.63 5.84
N VAL A 30 -10.89 23.41 6.32
CA VAL A 30 -11.01 23.08 7.75
C VAL A 30 -9.67 23.14 8.50
N GLY A 31 -8.57 23.50 7.82
CA GLY A 31 -7.24 23.61 8.45
C GLY A 31 -6.64 22.28 8.90
N ILE A 32 -7.03 21.15 8.28
CA ILE A 32 -6.51 19.83 8.65
C ILE A 32 -5.45 19.40 7.64
N ILE A 33 -4.25 19.11 8.16
CA ILE A 33 -3.18 18.49 7.36
C ILE A 33 -3.48 17.01 7.12
N ARG A 34 -3.00 16.51 5.98
CA ARG A 34 -3.28 15.16 5.50
C ARG A 34 -2.76 14.08 6.46
N GLU A 35 -1.63 14.36 7.10
CA GLU A 35 -0.93 13.49 8.06
C GLU A 35 -1.79 13.26 9.31
N ARG A 36 -2.52 14.27 9.77
CA ARG A 36 -3.43 14.17 10.92
C ARG A 36 -4.60 13.23 10.61
N LEU A 37 -5.18 13.33 9.41
CA LEU A 37 -6.23 12.41 8.98
C LEU A 37 -5.69 10.97 8.88
N PHE A 38 -4.50 10.78 8.30
CA PHE A 38 -3.90 9.46 8.20
C PHE A 38 -3.50 8.86 9.54
N ALA A 39 -3.07 9.67 10.51
CA ALA A 39 -2.82 9.20 11.87
C ALA A 39 -4.10 8.65 12.51
N HIS A 40 -5.23 9.36 12.33
CA HIS A 40 -6.53 8.92 12.85
C HIS A 40 -7.06 7.67 12.13
N LEU A 41 -6.84 7.56 10.81
CA LEU A 41 -7.18 6.34 10.07
C LEU A 41 -6.45 5.12 10.65
N ARG A 42 -5.13 5.24 10.90
CA ARG A 42 -4.32 4.15 11.46
C ARG A 42 -4.73 3.79 12.88
N SER A 43 -5.07 4.77 13.73
CA SER A 43 -5.55 4.49 15.09
C SER A 43 -6.89 3.73 15.11
N LYS A 44 -7.70 3.88 14.06
CA LYS A 44 -8.94 3.13 13.85
C LYS A 44 -8.76 1.80 13.10
N GLY A 45 -7.52 1.41 12.79
CA GLY A 45 -7.21 0.16 12.10
C GLY A 45 -7.39 0.19 10.58
N PHE A 46 -7.54 1.37 9.97
CA PHE A 46 -7.56 1.51 8.51
C PHE A 46 -6.13 1.64 7.96
N THR A 47 -5.74 0.71 7.09
CA THR A 47 -4.38 0.70 6.51
C THR A 47 -4.24 1.65 5.32
N HIS A 48 -5.31 1.81 4.53
CA HIS A 48 -5.29 2.61 3.30
C HIS A 48 -6.65 3.23 3.00
N LEU A 49 -6.68 4.32 2.24
CA LEU A 49 -7.89 5.09 1.95
C LEU A 49 -8.95 4.28 1.16
N GLY A 50 -8.56 3.23 0.44
CA GLY A 50 -9.47 2.31 -0.26
C GLY A 50 -10.47 1.55 0.64
N GLN A 51 -10.18 1.47 1.95
CA GLN A 51 -11.10 0.89 2.95
C GLN A 51 -12.17 1.87 3.43
N VAL A 52 -12.08 3.14 3.02
CA VAL A 52 -12.96 4.20 3.49
C VAL A 52 -13.70 4.80 2.31
N LYS A 53 -15.03 4.77 2.40
CA LYS A 53 -15.92 5.36 1.40
C LYS A 53 -16.04 6.86 1.62
N ARG A 54 -16.22 7.28 2.88
CA ARG A 54 -16.36 8.69 3.26
C ARG A 54 -15.69 8.99 4.58
N VAL A 55 -15.19 10.22 4.69
CA VAL A 55 -14.70 10.80 5.94
C VAL A 55 -15.45 12.09 6.18
N TYR A 56 -16.10 12.19 7.33
CA TYR A 56 -16.71 13.42 7.81
C TYR A 56 -15.87 14.02 8.93
N PHE A 57 -15.83 15.34 8.96
CA PHE A 57 -15.17 16.14 9.98
C PHE A 57 -16.18 17.12 10.56
N GLU A 58 -16.36 17.02 11.86
CA GLU A 58 -17.25 17.90 12.64
C GLU A 58 -16.45 19.07 13.20
N ALA A 59 -17.10 20.21 13.42
CA ALA A 59 -16.43 21.42 13.92
C ALA A 59 -15.78 21.20 15.31
N GLY A 60 -16.26 20.22 16.07
CA GLY A 60 -15.67 19.77 17.34
C GLY A 60 -14.36 18.98 17.21
N GLY A 61 -13.86 18.73 15.99
CA GLY A 61 -12.59 18.02 15.77
C GLY A 61 -12.71 16.50 15.70
N PHE A 62 -13.93 15.98 15.64
CA PHE A 62 -14.22 14.56 15.53
C PHE A 62 -14.21 14.09 14.07
N PHE A 63 -13.72 12.86 13.87
CA PHE A 63 -13.73 12.19 12.58
C PHE A 63 -14.70 11.02 12.59
N THR A 64 -15.57 10.98 11.58
CA THR A 64 -16.49 9.87 11.35
C THR A 64 -16.14 9.19 10.03
N PHE A 65 -15.91 7.87 10.08
CA PHE A 65 -15.46 7.07 8.93
C PHE A 65 -16.56 6.13 8.47
N VAL A 66 -16.84 6.14 7.17
CA VAL A 66 -17.74 5.17 6.53
C VAL A 66 -16.88 4.13 5.84
N ARG A 67 -17.00 2.85 6.24
CA ARG A 67 -16.29 1.74 5.61
C ARG A 67 -16.72 1.55 4.16
N ASN A 68 -15.78 1.11 3.35
CA ASN A 68 -16.02 0.67 1.98
C ASN A 68 -15.94 -0.87 1.95
N GLU A 69 -17.08 -1.51 1.66
CA GLU A 69 -17.23 -2.96 1.62
C GLU A 69 -17.79 -3.36 0.24
N PRO A 70 -17.01 -4.07 -0.60
CA PRO A 70 -15.63 -4.51 -0.38
C PRO A 70 -14.61 -3.35 -0.45
N PRO A 71 -13.46 -3.47 0.25
CA PRO A 71 -12.42 -2.45 0.19
C PRO A 71 -11.86 -2.33 -1.22
N ARG A 72 -11.68 -1.09 -1.71
CA ARG A 72 -11.00 -0.83 -2.97
C ARG A 72 -9.50 -1.11 -2.80
N PRO A 73 -8.86 -1.81 -3.75
CA PRO A 73 -7.44 -2.11 -3.67
C PRO A 73 -6.64 -0.80 -3.61
N GLY A 74 -5.78 -0.68 -2.59
CA GLY A 74 -4.85 0.43 -2.47
C GLY A 74 -3.64 0.29 -3.40
N LEU A 75 -2.73 1.28 -3.33
CA LEU A 75 -1.46 1.22 -4.03
C LEU A 75 -0.63 0.02 -3.53
N LYS A 76 -0.18 -0.85 -4.45
CA LYS A 76 0.72 -1.96 -4.12
C LYS A 76 2.06 -1.40 -3.66
N LEU A 77 2.47 -1.72 -2.43
CA LEU A 77 3.75 -1.28 -1.85
C LEU A 77 4.90 -2.24 -2.14
N ILE A 78 4.60 -3.50 -2.45
CA ILE A 78 5.63 -4.49 -2.76
C ILE A 78 6.18 -4.17 -4.16
N PRO A 79 7.47 -3.82 -4.30
CA PRO A 79 8.09 -3.71 -5.61
C PRO A 79 7.99 -5.08 -6.26
N GLY A 80 7.38 -5.13 -7.45
CA GLY A 80 7.25 -6.40 -8.15
C GLY A 80 8.62 -6.99 -8.41
N ILE A 81 8.90 -8.17 -7.85
CA ILE A 81 9.20 -9.24 -8.79
C ILE A 81 7.89 -9.39 -9.58
N GLN A 82 7.84 -8.76 -10.75
CA GLN A 82 6.74 -9.02 -11.67
C GLN A 82 6.91 -10.48 -12.05
N THR A 83 6.16 -11.37 -11.41
CA THR A 83 6.01 -12.72 -11.92
C THR A 83 5.41 -12.56 -13.30
N LEU A 84 6.24 -12.71 -14.34
CA LEU A 84 5.82 -12.81 -15.73
C LEU A 84 4.92 -14.05 -15.82
N SER A 85 3.64 -13.87 -15.49
CA SER A 85 2.64 -14.89 -15.78
C SER A 85 2.44 -14.87 -17.29
N GLY A 86 2.99 -15.86 -17.99
CA GLY A 86 2.50 -16.25 -19.31
C GLY A 86 3.40 -16.03 -20.53
N ALA A 87 4.73 -16.00 -20.40
CA ALA A 87 5.60 -16.25 -21.55
C ALA A 87 6.60 -17.35 -21.19
N GLY A 88 6.32 -18.56 -21.69
CA GLY A 88 7.26 -19.66 -21.61
C GLY A 88 8.60 -19.22 -22.19
N TYR A 89 9.64 -19.26 -21.37
CA TYR A 89 11.01 -19.32 -21.86
C TYR A 89 11.19 -20.73 -22.39
N SER A 90 10.89 -20.91 -23.68
CA SER A 90 11.27 -22.10 -24.42
C SER A 90 12.78 -22.28 -24.27
N SER A 91 13.15 -23.44 -23.74
CA SER A 91 14.44 -24.08 -23.92
C SER A 91 14.99 -23.82 -25.33
N GLY A 92 16.10 -23.10 -25.44
CA GLY A 92 16.72 -22.87 -26.73
C GLY A 92 17.72 -21.73 -26.75
N CYS A 93 18.80 -21.82 -25.99
CA CYS A 93 20.08 -21.16 -26.27
C CYS A 93 21.18 -21.85 -25.45
N GLY A 94 21.70 -22.96 -25.98
CA GLY A 94 22.97 -23.52 -25.53
C GLY A 94 24.12 -22.58 -25.94
N GLY A 95 25.07 -22.39 -25.02
CA GLY A 95 26.27 -21.56 -25.19
C GLY A 95 25.92 -20.07 -25.23
N ILE A 96 26.25 -19.23 -24.25
CA ILE A 96 27.59 -18.62 -24.15
C ILE A 96 27.82 -18.04 -22.72
N LEU A 97 26.91 -18.25 -21.77
CA LEU A 97 27.07 -17.75 -20.38
C LEU A 97 27.89 -18.67 -19.46
N ALA A 98 28.79 -19.49 -20.03
CA ALA A 98 29.77 -20.26 -19.24
C ALA A 98 31.16 -19.60 -19.21
N MET A 99 31.43 -18.57 -20.02
CA MET A 99 32.79 -18.06 -20.23
C MET A 99 33.19 -16.87 -19.33
N TRP A 100 32.26 -16.19 -18.66
CA TRP A 100 32.56 -14.94 -17.94
C TRP A 100 32.83 -15.08 -16.43
N MET A 101 32.76 -16.29 -15.85
CA MET A 101 32.93 -16.49 -14.41
C MET A 101 34.30 -17.03 -13.95
N HIS A 102 35.20 -17.44 -14.85
CA HIS A 102 36.46 -18.09 -14.46
C HIS A 102 37.68 -17.15 -14.31
N ALA A 103 37.56 -15.85 -14.61
CA ALA A 103 38.74 -15.00 -14.72
C ALA A 103 39.08 -14.13 -13.48
N ARG A 104 38.38 -14.24 -12.33
CA ARG A 104 38.64 -13.29 -11.23
C ARG A 104 38.60 -13.78 -9.77
N TRP A 105 38.16 -14.99 -9.44
CA TRP A 105 38.05 -15.38 -8.02
C TRP A 105 38.24 -16.89 -7.77
N PRO A 106 39.49 -17.41 -7.75
CA PRO A 106 39.73 -18.85 -7.62
C PRO A 106 39.67 -19.39 -6.18
N HIS A 107 39.49 -18.56 -5.13
CA HIS A 107 39.78 -19.00 -3.75
C HIS A 107 38.59 -19.02 -2.77
N LEU A 108 37.38 -18.63 -3.17
CA LEU A 108 36.30 -18.34 -2.21
C LEU A 108 35.02 -19.16 -2.33
N TYR A 109 35.04 -20.27 -3.08
CA TYR A 109 33.86 -21.14 -3.21
C TYR A 109 34.20 -22.61 -2.99
N GLN A 110 34.54 -22.95 -1.74
CA GLN A 110 34.32 -24.30 -1.22
C GLN A 110 33.13 -24.22 -0.27
N LEU A 111 31.92 -24.28 -0.84
CA LEU A 111 30.73 -24.70 -0.11
C LEU A 111 30.50 -26.17 -0.42
N PRO A 112 30.26 -27.03 0.59
CA PRO A 112 30.11 -28.46 0.37
C PRO A 112 28.86 -28.74 -0.46
N GLU A 113 29.02 -29.53 -1.51
CA GLU A 113 27.91 -30.04 -2.32
C GLU A 113 26.97 -30.83 -1.41
N ARG A 114 25.75 -30.29 -1.19
CA ARG A 114 24.63 -31.12 -0.74
C ARG A 114 24.34 -32.09 -1.87
N THR A 115 24.77 -33.34 -1.70
CA THR A 115 24.37 -34.47 -2.53
C THR A 115 22.85 -34.64 -2.45
N LEU A 116 22.14 -34.12 -3.45
CA LEU A 116 20.80 -34.57 -3.78
C LEU A 116 20.95 -35.61 -4.89
N GLY A 117 20.92 -36.88 -4.50
CA GLY A 117 20.91 -38.00 -5.42
C GLY A 117 20.87 -39.33 -4.68
N GLU A 118 19.78 -40.06 -4.91
CA GLU A 118 19.72 -41.54 -4.97
C GLU A 118 19.84 -42.29 -3.63
N SER A 119 19.08 -43.33 -3.32
CA SER A 119 18.06 -44.11 -4.04
C SER A 119 17.43 -45.10 -3.05
N SER A 120 16.21 -45.54 -3.36
CA SER A 120 15.72 -46.93 -3.31
C SER A 120 15.97 -47.83 -2.09
N ASP A 121 14.87 -48.44 -1.62
CA ASP A 121 14.79 -49.75 -0.98
C ASP A 121 15.54 -50.00 0.35
N ARG A 122 14.77 -49.99 1.44
CA ARG A 122 14.62 -51.12 2.40
C ARG A 122 13.48 -50.86 3.38
#